data_AF-A0AAW1HJS0-F1
#
_entry.id   AF-A0AAW1HJS0-F1
#
_cell.length_a   1.000
_cell.length_b   1.000
_cell.length_c   1.000
_cell.angle_alpha   90.00
_cell.angle_beta   90.00
_cell.angle_gamma   90.00
#
_symmetry.space_group_name_H-M   'P 1'
#
loop_
_entity.id
_entity.type
_entity.pdbx_description
1 polymer ?
#
loop_
_entity_poly.entity_id
_entity_poly.type
_entity_poly.pdbx_seq_one_letter_code
_entity_poly.pdbx_strand_id
1 'polypeptide(L)'
;MEPFFEELIVGCFVRVGIGMKDGRSVYRLCVVQNVDASDPNKKYQLENRTTYKFLNCVWGHENSAARWQMARVSDSSPTLEEFNEWRREVDRTGGRMPRRIDVVEKWDAIEKTNSFVYSAETVKQMLQEKKSVSARPLNIAAEKEKLRRELEYAVDREDEAEIERIQTRLRELQAVRQGQEQDKKALKLAEMNKKNRAENYRISSVKASDRGLNPGDAGYDPFSRRWTRSKNYYSAKQEGGPTKTDAEETAQAVGKDTNKEGKAMANSAQVAAGGAGKLIDTRAPVDQGTESNSLHNFDLRISLTRLEGFGGAYGATMAFLDRKQKIEAKIGCRVPENDGRNHPLTLSVGDYKRRRGLL
;
A
#
# COMPACT_ATOMS: atom_id res chain seq x y z
N MET A 1 -5.82 8.70 28.21
CA MET A 1 -5.69 9.53 29.43
C MET A 1 -4.21 9.89 29.56
N GLU A 2 -3.89 10.95 30.28
CA GLU A 2 -2.49 11.25 30.59
C GLU A 2 -1.95 10.23 31.61
N PRO A 3 -0.68 9.82 31.49
CA PRO A 3 -0.08 8.74 32.28
C PRO A 3 0.04 9.10 33.77
N PHE A 4 0.35 10.35 34.08
CA PHE A 4 0.53 10.87 35.44
C PHE A 4 -0.80 11.22 36.13
N PHE A 5 -1.95 11.06 35.47
CA PHE A 5 -3.24 11.52 35.99
C PHE A 5 -3.58 10.92 37.35
N GLU A 6 -3.36 9.62 37.52
CA GLU A 6 -3.73 8.89 38.74
C GLU A 6 -2.95 9.37 39.97
N GLU A 7 -1.68 9.68 39.80
CA GLU A 7 -0.83 10.18 40.88
C GLU A 7 -1.07 11.67 41.15
N LEU A 8 -1.27 12.45 40.08
CA LEU A 8 -1.44 13.90 40.18
C LEU A 8 -2.73 14.28 40.91
N ILE A 9 -3.85 13.66 40.53
CA ILE A 9 -5.19 14.04 40.99
C ILE A 9 -5.42 13.70 42.47
N VAL A 10 -4.69 12.73 43.01
CA VAL A 10 -4.80 12.32 44.42
C VAL A 10 -4.42 13.47 45.34
N GLY A 11 -5.29 13.80 46.28
CA GLY A 11 -5.15 14.93 47.20
C GLY A 11 -5.66 16.27 46.65
N CYS A 12 -6.10 16.32 45.38
CA CYS A 12 -6.72 17.52 44.83
C CYS A 12 -8.20 17.63 45.27
N PHE A 13 -8.69 18.86 45.28
CA PHE A 13 -10.09 19.16 45.52
C PHE A 13 -10.90 19.13 44.24
N VAL A 14 -12.08 18.52 44.31
CA VAL A 14 -13.05 18.46 43.21
C VAL A 14 -14.43 18.87 43.71
N ARG A 15 -15.15 19.63 42.88
CA ARG A 15 -16.52 20.05 43.15
C ARG A 15 -17.48 19.02 42.57
N VAL A 16 -18.09 18.20 43.42
CA VAL A 16 -18.94 17.07 43.02
C VAL A 16 -20.42 17.45 43.14
N GLY A 17 -21.18 17.24 42.07
CA GLY A 17 -22.64 17.40 42.08
C GLY A 17 -23.32 16.17 42.70
N ILE A 18 -23.89 16.33 43.89
CA ILE A 18 -24.53 15.23 44.63
C ILE A 18 -25.97 15.01 44.17
N GLY A 19 -26.64 16.05 43.70
CA GLY A 19 -28.02 15.96 43.23
C GLY A 19 -28.68 17.32 43.16
N MET A 20 -30.01 17.33 43.19
CA MET A 20 -30.84 18.54 43.21
C MET A 20 -31.62 18.61 44.53
N LYS A 21 -31.64 19.78 45.15
CA LYS A 21 -32.47 20.10 46.32
C LYS A 21 -33.27 21.36 46.02
N ASP A 22 -34.58 21.31 46.20
CA ASP A 22 -35.49 22.44 45.97
C ASP A 22 -35.31 23.09 44.57
N GLY A 23 -35.06 22.26 43.55
CA GLY A 23 -34.84 22.71 42.17
C GLY A 23 -33.44 23.28 41.87
N ARG A 24 -32.54 23.35 42.86
CA ARG A 24 -31.15 23.82 42.68
C ARG A 24 -30.18 22.64 42.77
N SER A 25 -29.21 22.59 41.86
CA SER A 25 -28.12 21.61 41.92
C SER A 25 -27.25 21.87 43.16
N VAL A 26 -27.08 20.86 43.99
CA VAL A 26 -26.26 20.91 45.21
C VAL A 26 -24.91 20.29 44.92
N TYR A 27 -23.87 21.04 45.22
CA TYR A 27 -22.49 20.64 45.06
C TYR A 27 -21.81 20.53 46.42
N ARG A 28 -20.83 19.64 46.52
CA ARG A 28 -19.93 19.60 47.66
C ARG A 28 -18.49 19.59 47.20
N LEU A 29 -17.64 20.20 48.02
CA LEU A 29 -16.21 20.17 47.84
C LEU A 29 -15.66 18.88 48.48
N CYS A 30 -15.05 18.02 47.68
CA CYS A 30 -14.51 16.74 48.12
C CYS A 30 -13.03 16.63 47.75
N VAL A 31 -12.27 15.84 48.52
CA VAL A 31 -10.87 15.53 48.23
C VAL A 31 -10.79 14.20 47.50
N VAL A 32 -10.01 14.10 46.43
CA VAL A 32 -9.80 12.83 45.73
C VAL A 32 -8.81 11.97 46.52
N GLN A 33 -9.22 10.78 46.95
CA GLN A 33 -8.36 9.84 47.66
C GLN A 33 -7.61 8.92 46.69
N ASN A 34 -8.32 8.35 45.72
CA ASN A 34 -7.75 7.50 44.68
C ASN A 34 -8.62 7.48 43.42
N VAL A 35 -8.02 7.01 42.33
CA VAL A 35 -8.73 6.73 41.07
C VAL A 35 -9.01 5.24 41.01
N ASP A 36 -10.28 4.86 40.89
CA ASP A 36 -10.69 3.47 40.75
C ASP A 36 -10.76 3.09 39.26
N ALA A 37 -9.88 2.17 38.85
CA ALA A 37 -9.81 1.60 37.51
C ALA A 37 -10.18 0.11 37.47
N SER A 38 -10.79 -0.43 38.54
CA SER A 38 -10.99 -1.87 38.75
C SER A 38 -11.99 -2.54 37.78
N ASP A 39 -12.90 -1.75 37.20
CA ASP A 39 -13.98 -2.26 36.33
C ASP A 39 -13.85 -1.77 34.85
N PRO A 40 -13.00 -2.38 34.01
CA PRO A 40 -12.85 -1.99 32.59
C PRO A 40 -14.13 -2.11 31.74
N ASN A 41 -15.09 -2.91 32.21
CA ASN A 41 -16.37 -3.15 31.52
C ASN A 41 -17.40 -2.03 31.75
N LYS A 42 -17.28 -1.26 32.85
CA LYS A 42 -18.22 -0.17 33.19
C LYS A 42 -17.76 1.15 32.57
N LYS A 43 -17.84 1.22 31.25
CA LYS A 43 -17.49 2.41 30.47
C LYS A 43 -18.64 3.43 30.49
N TYR A 44 -18.30 4.71 30.65
CA TYR A 44 -19.24 5.83 30.53
C TYR A 44 -18.65 6.94 29.65
N GLN A 45 -19.50 7.81 29.14
CA GLN A 45 -19.07 8.95 28.33
C GLN A 45 -18.68 10.11 29.23
N LEU A 46 -17.48 10.63 29.01
CA LEU A 46 -16.97 11.87 29.57
C LEU A 46 -16.73 12.81 28.40
N GLU A 47 -17.67 13.71 28.17
CA GLU A 47 -17.71 14.60 27.01
C GLU A 47 -17.58 13.81 25.68
N ASN A 48 -16.46 13.99 24.96
CA ASN A 48 -16.17 13.35 23.68
C ASN A 48 -15.36 12.05 23.82
N ARG A 49 -15.10 11.58 25.05
CA ARG A 49 -14.23 10.43 25.32
C ARG A 49 -14.95 9.41 26.19
N THR A 50 -14.73 8.14 25.90
CA THR A 50 -15.22 7.05 26.75
C THR A 50 -14.16 6.69 27.78
N THR A 51 -14.55 6.61 29.06
CA THR A 51 -13.66 6.25 30.17
C THR A 51 -14.33 5.24 31.09
N TYR A 52 -13.51 4.47 31.82
CA TYR A 52 -13.96 3.51 32.83
C TYR A 52 -13.40 3.82 34.23
N LYS A 53 -12.63 4.91 34.35
CA LYS A 53 -12.02 5.34 35.62
C LYS A 53 -13.03 6.12 36.44
N PHE A 54 -13.07 5.90 37.74
CA PHE A 54 -13.92 6.62 38.69
C PHE A 54 -13.05 7.35 39.72
N LEU A 55 -13.56 8.41 40.31
CA LEU A 55 -12.88 9.10 41.40
C LEU A 55 -13.51 8.65 42.72
N ASN A 56 -12.68 8.18 43.63
CA ASN A 56 -13.10 7.99 45.02
C ASN A 56 -12.84 9.28 45.75
N CYS A 57 -13.92 9.97 46.08
CA CYS A 57 -13.87 11.28 46.71
C CYS A 57 -14.30 11.15 48.18
N VAL A 58 -13.55 11.83 49.05
CA VAL A 58 -13.76 11.91 50.48
C VAL A 58 -14.37 13.25 50.84
N TRP A 59 -15.39 13.22 51.69
CA TRP A 59 -16.00 14.40 52.29
C TRP A 59 -15.88 14.31 53.82
N GLY A 60 -15.08 15.19 54.42
CA GLY A 60 -14.76 15.15 55.86
C GLY A 60 -13.68 14.12 56.20
N HIS A 61 -14.11 12.93 56.63
CA HIS A 61 -13.25 11.85 57.13
C HIS A 61 -12.98 10.77 56.07
N GLU A 62 -11.82 10.10 56.15
CA GLU A 62 -11.35 9.11 55.16
C GLU A 62 -12.35 7.96 54.91
N ASN A 63 -13.11 7.57 55.93
CA ASN A 63 -14.16 6.53 55.84
C ASN A 63 -15.39 6.95 55.00
N SER A 64 -15.56 8.25 54.70
CA SER A 64 -16.64 8.77 53.87
C SER A 64 -16.34 8.70 52.37
N ALA A 65 -15.37 7.88 51.96
CA ALA A 65 -14.99 7.70 50.57
C ALA A 65 -16.17 7.15 49.75
N ALA A 66 -16.57 7.90 48.72
CA ALA A 66 -17.62 7.51 47.80
C ALA A 66 -17.11 7.53 46.36
N ARG A 67 -17.53 6.54 45.58
CA ARG A 67 -17.15 6.40 44.17
C ARG A 67 -18.04 7.28 43.28
N TRP A 68 -17.43 8.22 42.59
CA TRP A 68 -18.09 9.16 41.68
C TRP A 68 -17.57 9.02 40.25
N GLN A 69 -18.48 9.17 39.28
CA GLN A 69 -18.09 9.35 37.89
C GLN A 69 -17.48 10.74 37.71
N MET A 70 -16.40 10.85 36.93
CA MET A 70 -15.80 12.15 36.60
C MET A 70 -16.80 13.10 35.93
N ALA A 71 -17.82 12.59 35.24
CA ALA A 71 -18.88 13.40 34.62
C ALA A 71 -19.78 14.14 35.64
N ARG A 72 -19.69 13.82 36.94
CA ARG A 72 -20.40 14.53 38.03
C ARG A 72 -19.58 15.66 38.64
N VAL A 73 -18.32 15.83 38.22
CA VAL A 73 -17.46 16.93 38.66
C VAL A 73 -17.81 18.18 37.85
N SER A 74 -17.91 19.32 38.52
CA SER A 74 -18.19 20.61 37.88
C SER A 74 -16.89 21.36 37.57
N ASP A 75 -16.88 22.07 36.43
CA ASP A 75 -15.75 22.93 36.00
C ASP A 75 -15.73 24.30 36.69
N SER A 76 -16.79 24.64 37.43
CA SER A 76 -16.90 25.94 38.09
C SER A 76 -16.18 25.97 39.43
N SER A 77 -15.64 27.14 39.78
CA SER A 77 -14.92 27.35 41.04
C SER A 77 -15.80 27.06 42.26
N PRO A 78 -15.22 26.52 43.35
CA PRO A 78 -15.96 26.26 44.58
C PRO A 78 -16.45 27.57 45.20
N THR A 79 -17.65 27.52 45.79
CA THR A 79 -18.21 28.68 46.49
C THR A 79 -17.74 28.73 47.95
N LEU A 80 -17.82 29.91 48.57
CA LEU A 80 -17.46 30.07 49.98
C LEU A 80 -18.37 29.25 50.91
N GLU A 81 -19.64 29.10 50.55
CA GLU A 81 -20.61 28.28 51.31
C GLU A 81 -20.20 26.81 51.31
N GLU A 82 -19.88 26.25 50.14
CA GLU A 82 -19.41 24.87 49.98
C GLU A 82 -18.11 24.61 50.75
N PHE A 83 -17.18 25.57 50.71
CA PHE A 83 -15.94 25.49 51.47
C PHE A 83 -16.18 25.49 52.98
N ASN A 84 -17.07 26.37 53.46
CA ASN A 84 -17.42 26.45 54.88
C ASN A 84 -18.14 25.17 55.34
N GLU A 85 -19.02 24.59 54.52
CA GLU A 85 -19.66 23.30 54.81
C GLU A 85 -18.65 22.16 54.92
N TRP A 86 -17.73 22.07 53.95
CA TRP A 86 -16.65 21.09 54.00
C TRP A 86 -15.78 21.26 55.24
N ARG A 87 -15.38 22.50 55.57
CA ARG A 87 -14.58 22.79 56.77
C ARG A 87 -15.27 22.35 58.06
N ARG A 88 -16.55 22.70 58.22
CA ARG A 88 -17.35 22.26 59.39
C ARG A 88 -17.41 20.74 59.50
N GLU A 89 -17.55 20.06 58.37
CA GLU A 89 -17.61 18.60 58.34
C GLU A 89 -16.26 17.95 58.71
N VAL A 90 -15.14 18.51 58.21
CA VAL A 90 -13.79 18.07 58.59
C VAL A 90 -13.56 18.26 60.08
N ASP A 91 -13.90 19.43 60.63
CA ASP A 91 -13.76 19.72 62.06
C ASP A 91 -14.65 18.79 62.92
N ARG A 92 -15.87 18.49 62.46
CA ARG A 92 -16.82 17.59 63.13
C ARG A 92 -16.36 16.13 63.15
N THR A 93 -15.75 15.67 62.07
CA THR A 93 -15.38 14.27 61.87
C THR A 93 -13.91 13.97 62.20
N GLY A 94 -13.13 14.99 62.57
CA GLY A 94 -11.70 14.86 62.85
C GLY A 94 -10.86 14.56 61.60
N GLY A 95 -11.34 14.99 60.43
CA GLY A 95 -10.63 14.79 59.16
C GLY A 95 -9.33 15.60 59.07
N ARG A 96 -8.44 15.21 58.15
CA ARG A 96 -7.17 15.92 57.93
C ARG A 96 -7.39 17.26 57.23
N MET A 97 -7.10 18.35 57.93
CA MET A 97 -7.05 19.68 57.31
C MET A 97 -5.78 19.82 56.45
N PRO A 98 -5.87 20.20 55.16
CA PRO A 98 -4.71 20.48 54.33
C PRO A 98 -3.93 21.67 54.87
N ARG A 99 -2.60 21.55 54.86
CA ARG A 99 -1.72 22.67 55.22
C ARG A 99 -1.43 23.52 53.98
N ARG A 100 -1.10 24.79 54.20
CA ARG A 100 -0.71 25.69 53.11
C ARG A 100 0.44 25.14 52.27
N ILE A 101 1.40 24.46 52.90
CA ILE A 101 2.54 23.85 52.20
C ILE A 101 2.10 22.73 51.26
N ASP A 102 1.21 21.84 51.72
CA ASP A 102 0.67 20.75 50.90
C ASP A 102 -0.05 21.30 49.65
N VAL A 103 -0.77 22.43 49.79
CA VAL A 103 -1.46 23.10 48.67
C VAL A 103 -0.47 23.69 47.66
N VAL A 104 0.60 24.34 48.13
CA VAL A 104 1.64 24.91 47.26
C VAL A 104 2.39 23.81 46.53
N GLU A 105 2.78 22.73 47.22
CA GLU A 105 3.45 21.60 46.59
C GLU A 105 2.58 20.95 45.50
N LYS A 106 1.27 20.82 45.75
CA LYS A 106 0.33 20.32 44.74
C LYS A 106 0.12 21.30 43.59
N TRP A 107 0.10 22.60 43.87
CA TRP A 107 0.05 23.62 42.83
C TRP A 107 1.26 23.51 41.88
N ASP A 108 2.47 23.43 42.44
CA ASP A 108 3.70 23.28 41.67
C ASP A 108 3.72 21.96 40.89
N ALA A 109 3.18 20.88 41.45
CA ALA A 109 3.06 19.60 40.76
C ALA A 109 2.13 19.69 39.54
N ILE A 110 1.00 20.40 39.65
CA ILE A 110 0.08 20.65 38.53
C ILE A 110 0.76 21.52 37.47
N GLU A 111 1.47 22.58 37.88
CA GLU A 111 2.16 23.47 36.93
C GLU A 111 3.25 22.74 36.15
N LYS A 112 4.01 21.86 36.81
CA LYS A 112 5.05 21.04 36.16
C LYS A 112 4.50 20.17 35.02
N THR A 113 3.23 19.78 35.06
CA THR A 113 2.63 18.91 34.03
C THR A 113 2.56 19.58 32.66
N ASN A 114 2.49 20.93 32.61
CA ASN A 114 2.53 21.67 31.35
C ASN A 114 3.86 21.50 30.59
N SER A 115 4.93 21.16 31.31
CA SER A 115 6.28 20.93 30.76
C SER A 115 6.68 19.46 30.71
N PHE A 116 5.73 18.54 30.92
CA PHE A 116 6.04 17.12 31.01
C PHE A 116 6.57 16.55 29.69
N VAL A 117 7.73 15.90 29.74
CA VAL A 117 8.35 15.25 28.59
C VAL A 117 7.94 13.77 28.56
N TYR A 118 7.27 13.36 27.49
CA TYR A 118 6.86 11.98 27.32
C TYR A 118 8.05 11.07 26.99
N SER A 119 8.25 10.03 27.80
CA SER A 119 9.15 8.92 27.47
C SER A 119 8.57 8.05 26.34
N ALA A 120 9.45 7.43 25.55
CA ALA A 120 9.06 6.52 24.47
C ALA A 120 8.18 5.35 24.96
N GLU A 121 8.46 4.85 26.16
CA GLU A 121 7.68 3.77 26.80
C GLU A 121 6.26 4.22 27.11
N THR A 122 6.11 5.42 27.68
CA THR A 122 4.83 6.02 28.01
C THR A 122 3.99 6.26 26.75
N VAL A 123 4.61 6.74 25.67
CA VAL A 123 3.93 6.92 24.38
C VAL A 123 3.43 5.58 23.83
N LYS A 124 4.24 4.52 23.94
CA LYS A 124 3.85 3.17 23.49
C LYS A 124 2.64 2.65 24.28
N GLN A 125 2.63 2.82 25.59
CA GLN A 125 1.49 2.46 26.44
C GLN A 125 0.24 3.26 26.05
N MET A 126 0.36 4.58 25.89
CA MET A 126 -0.77 5.43 25.48
C MET A 126 -1.35 5.02 24.12
N LEU A 127 -0.50 4.61 23.17
CA LEU A 127 -0.96 4.11 21.87
C LEU A 127 -1.68 2.77 22.00
N GLN A 128 -1.21 1.88 22.88
CA GLN A 128 -1.86 0.60 23.13
C GLN A 128 -3.22 0.76 23.79
N GLU A 129 -3.33 1.64 24.79
CA GLU A 129 -4.61 1.98 25.43
C GLU A 129 -5.59 2.66 24.48
N LYS A 130 -5.11 3.57 23.63
CA LYS A 130 -5.96 4.20 22.60
C LYS A 130 -6.45 3.18 21.58
N LYS A 131 -5.62 2.20 21.19
CA LYS A 131 -6.01 1.10 20.31
C LYS A 131 -7.07 0.20 20.93
N SER A 132 -6.99 -0.10 22.23
CA SER A 132 -7.98 -0.96 22.90
C SER A 132 -9.32 -0.26 23.17
N VAL A 133 -9.31 1.05 23.36
CA VAL A 133 -10.52 1.86 23.60
C VAL A 133 -11.19 2.30 22.30
N SER A 134 -10.42 2.58 21.24
CA SER A 134 -10.98 2.99 19.97
C SER A 134 -11.61 1.79 19.25
N ALA A 135 -12.93 1.70 19.32
CA ALA A 135 -13.73 0.86 18.43
C ALA A 135 -13.74 1.38 16.98
N ARG A 136 -12.96 2.44 16.67
CA ARG A 136 -12.84 2.95 15.32
C ARG A 136 -12.19 1.83 14.50
N PRO A 137 -12.86 1.31 13.45
CA PRO A 137 -12.23 0.32 12.62
C PRO A 137 -10.95 0.95 12.07
N LEU A 138 -9.81 0.35 12.45
CA LEU A 138 -8.58 0.46 11.68
C LEU A 138 -8.95 0.24 10.22
N ASN A 139 -8.22 0.83 9.28
CA ASN A 139 -8.46 0.63 7.85
C ASN A 139 -8.69 -0.88 7.58
N ILE A 140 -9.96 -1.28 7.38
CA ILE A 140 -10.37 -2.69 7.39
C ILE A 140 -9.62 -3.43 6.28
N ALA A 141 -9.28 -2.72 5.19
CA ALA A 141 -8.47 -3.26 4.11
C ALA A 141 -7.04 -3.58 4.56
N ALA A 142 -6.41 -2.71 5.35
CA ALA A 142 -5.06 -2.94 5.86
C ALA A 142 -5.02 -4.07 6.90
N GLU A 143 -6.01 -4.15 7.79
CA GLU A 143 -6.12 -5.25 8.76
C GLU A 143 -6.40 -6.59 8.06
N LYS A 144 -7.28 -6.60 7.05
CA LYS A 144 -7.53 -7.79 6.22
C LYS A 144 -6.28 -8.26 5.49
N GLU A 145 -5.51 -7.34 4.94
CA GLU A 145 -4.25 -7.67 4.25
C GLU A 145 -3.20 -8.23 5.21
N LYS A 146 -3.09 -7.64 6.41
CA LYS A 146 -2.22 -8.15 7.47
C LYS A 146 -2.62 -9.58 7.87
N LEU A 147 -3.91 -9.82 8.16
CA LEU A 147 -4.42 -11.13 8.54
C LEU A 147 -4.28 -12.17 7.42
N ARG A 148 -4.38 -11.78 6.14
CA ARG A 148 -4.13 -12.69 5.01
C ARG A 148 -2.67 -13.13 4.96
N ARG A 149 -1.74 -12.22 5.19
CA ARG A 149 -0.31 -12.54 5.25
C ARG A 149 0.02 -13.43 6.46
N GLU A 150 -0.62 -13.17 7.61
CA GLU A 150 -0.49 -14.03 8.80
C GLU A 150 -1.10 -15.41 8.56
N LEU A 151 -2.22 -15.51 7.83
CA LEU A 151 -2.82 -16.78 7.43
C LEU A 151 -1.87 -17.59 6.54
N GLU A 152 -1.28 -16.95 5.52
CA GLU A 152 -0.29 -17.59 4.64
C GLU A 152 0.87 -18.15 5.46
N TYR A 153 1.38 -17.36 6.41
CA TYR A 153 2.44 -17.79 7.30
C TYR A 153 2.06 -18.91 8.27
N ALA A 154 0.82 -18.90 8.79
CA ALA A 154 0.30 -19.95 9.66
C ALA A 154 0.07 -21.26 8.90
N VAL A 155 -0.36 -21.18 7.62
CA VAL A 155 -0.46 -22.32 6.70
C VAL A 155 0.91 -22.90 6.41
N ASP A 156 1.91 -22.06 6.12
CA ASP A 156 3.29 -22.51 5.90
C ASP A 156 3.90 -23.20 7.14
N ARG A 157 3.41 -22.87 8.34
CA ARG A 157 3.82 -23.46 9.62
C ARG A 157 2.95 -24.64 10.07
N GLU A 158 1.87 -24.96 9.35
CA GLU A 158 0.89 -26.00 9.69
C GLU A 158 0.25 -25.83 11.08
N ASP A 159 0.09 -24.59 11.56
CA ASP A 159 -0.56 -24.30 12.85
C ASP A 159 -2.08 -24.13 12.68
N GLU A 160 -2.81 -25.25 12.78
CA GLU A 160 -4.27 -25.30 12.59
C GLU A 160 -5.04 -24.38 13.56
N ALA A 161 -4.57 -24.24 14.80
CA ALA A 161 -5.23 -23.42 15.82
C ALA A 161 -5.14 -21.93 15.47
N GLU A 162 -3.98 -21.48 14.97
CA GLU A 162 -3.79 -20.10 14.55
C GLU A 162 -4.54 -19.80 13.25
N ILE A 163 -4.59 -20.75 12.32
CA ILE A 163 -5.39 -20.65 11.08
C ILE A 163 -6.87 -20.42 11.43
N GLU A 164 -7.45 -21.21 12.33
CA GLU A 164 -8.86 -21.08 12.71
C GLU A 164 -9.17 -19.73 13.37
N ARG A 165 -8.28 -19.24 14.24
CA ARG A 165 -8.38 -17.92 14.87
C ARG A 165 -8.38 -16.80 13.84
N ILE A 166 -7.41 -16.82 12.93
CA ILE A 166 -7.28 -15.81 11.87
C ILE A 166 -8.48 -15.85 10.91
N GLN A 167 -8.94 -17.03 10.52
CA GLN A 167 -10.13 -17.18 9.67
C GLN A 167 -11.40 -16.66 10.34
N THR A 168 -11.56 -16.91 11.64
CA THR A 168 -12.69 -16.39 12.41
C THR A 168 -12.65 -14.87 12.46
N ARG A 169 -11.48 -14.29 12.72
CA ARG A 169 -11.30 -12.84 12.70
C ARG A 169 -11.55 -12.21 11.32
N LEU A 170 -11.13 -12.88 10.24
CA LEU A 170 -11.42 -12.45 8.86
C LEU A 170 -12.93 -12.46 8.56
N ARG A 171 -13.68 -13.44 9.06
CA ARG A 171 -15.14 -13.50 8.94
C ARG A 171 -15.82 -12.36 9.70
N GLU A 172 -15.39 -12.06 10.92
CA GLU A 172 -15.89 -10.92 11.70
C GLU A 172 -15.71 -9.59 10.97
N LEU A 173 -14.50 -9.32 10.47
CA LEU A 173 -14.21 -8.09 9.71
C LEU A 173 -15.04 -8.00 8.42
N GLN A 174 -15.31 -9.13 7.79
CA GLN A 174 -16.17 -9.18 6.61
C GLN A 174 -17.64 -8.91 6.94
N ALA A 175 -18.15 -9.41 8.07
CA ALA A 175 -19.50 -9.15 8.55
C ALA A 175 -19.70 -7.67 8.92
N VAL A 176 -18.73 -7.05 9.60
CA VAL A 176 -18.75 -5.61 9.93
C VAL A 176 -18.86 -4.75 8.67
N ARG A 177 -18.15 -5.11 7.59
CA ARG A 177 -18.24 -4.40 6.31
C ARG A 177 -19.58 -4.60 5.60
N GLN A 178 -20.18 -5.78 5.70
CA GLN A 178 -21.48 -6.05 5.09
C GLN A 178 -22.62 -5.30 5.79
N GLY A 179 -22.48 -5.03 7.09
CA GLY A 179 -23.44 -4.23 7.87
C GLY A 179 -23.41 -2.72 7.57
N GLN A 180 -22.32 -2.21 6.98
CA GLN A 180 -22.31 -0.89 6.37
C GLN A 180 -22.98 -1.02 4.99
N GLU A 181 -24.17 -0.44 4.84
CA GLU A 181 -24.95 -0.50 3.59
C GLU A 181 -24.03 -0.35 2.39
N GLN A 182 -24.02 -1.35 1.49
CA GLN A 182 -23.27 -1.23 0.25
C GLN A 182 -23.85 -0.02 -0.48
N ASP A 183 -23.11 1.09 -0.48
CA ASP A 183 -23.49 2.31 -1.17
C ASP A 183 -23.94 1.94 -2.58
N LYS A 184 -25.25 2.04 -2.86
CA LYS A 184 -25.83 1.66 -4.16
C LYS A 184 -25.12 2.39 -5.31
N LYS A 185 -24.58 3.59 -5.04
CA LYS A 185 -23.73 4.37 -5.94
C LYS A 185 -22.36 3.70 -6.15
N ALA A 186 -21.69 3.25 -5.10
CA ALA A 186 -20.41 2.54 -5.19
C ALA A 186 -20.53 1.22 -5.96
N LEU A 187 -21.63 0.49 -5.78
CA LEU A 187 -21.91 -0.73 -6.56
C LEU A 187 -22.07 -0.45 -8.05
N LYS A 188 -22.87 0.57 -8.42
CA LYS A 188 -23.03 0.99 -9.82
C LYS A 188 -21.71 1.46 -10.44
N LEU A 189 -20.90 2.21 -9.69
CA LEU A 189 -19.55 2.63 -10.13
C LEU A 189 -18.61 1.43 -10.32
N ALA A 190 -18.64 0.45 -9.41
CA ALA A 190 -17.84 -0.77 -9.53
C ALA A 190 -18.25 -1.61 -10.75
N GLU A 191 -19.56 -1.74 -11.01
CA GLU A 191 -20.08 -2.44 -12.18
C GLU A 191 -19.69 -1.74 -13.49
N MET A 192 -19.82 -0.41 -13.55
CA MET A 192 -19.38 0.39 -14.68
C MET A 192 -17.88 0.26 -14.92
N ASN A 193 -17.06 0.32 -13.86
CA ASN A 193 -15.62 0.12 -13.95
C ASN A 193 -15.26 -1.30 -14.42
N LYS A 194 -16.02 -2.32 -14.00
CA LYS A 194 -15.85 -3.70 -14.48
C LYS A 194 -16.15 -3.81 -15.98
N LYS A 195 -17.23 -3.18 -16.46
CA LYS A 195 -17.58 -3.11 -17.89
C LYS A 195 -16.53 -2.35 -18.69
N ASN A 196 -16.07 -1.20 -18.21
CA ASN A 196 -15.02 -0.41 -18.85
C ASN A 196 -13.69 -1.16 -18.93
N ARG A 197 -13.31 -1.91 -17.88
CA ARG A 197 -12.12 -2.77 -17.93
C ARG A 197 -12.27 -3.86 -18.99
N ALA A 198 -13.45 -4.48 -19.08
CA ALA A 198 -13.70 -5.52 -20.06
C ALA A 198 -13.66 -4.98 -21.49
N GLU A 199 -14.27 -3.81 -21.73
CA GLU A 199 -14.24 -3.17 -23.05
C GLU A 199 -12.85 -2.65 -23.41
N ASN A 200 -12.12 -2.03 -22.49
CA ASN A 200 -10.73 -1.65 -22.73
C ASN A 200 -9.87 -2.87 -23.07
N TYR A 201 -10.11 -4.01 -22.41
CA TYR A 201 -9.43 -5.26 -22.74
C TYR A 201 -9.81 -5.77 -24.13
N ARG A 202 -11.10 -5.82 -24.48
CA ARG A 202 -11.57 -6.17 -25.84
C ARG A 202 -10.90 -5.29 -26.89
N ILE A 203 -11.00 -3.97 -26.74
CA ILE A 203 -10.43 -3.00 -27.69
C ILE A 203 -8.91 -3.19 -27.80
N SER A 204 -8.21 -3.42 -26.69
CA SER A 204 -6.76 -3.67 -26.71
C SER A 204 -6.39 -4.99 -27.40
N SER A 205 -7.17 -6.05 -27.18
CA SER A 205 -6.95 -7.36 -27.78
C SER A 205 -7.19 -7.33 -29.29
N VAL A 206 -8.21 -6.62 -29.75
CA VAL A 206 -8.51 -6.41 -31.18
C VAL A 206 -7.43 -5.53 -31.83
N LYS A 207 -7.05 -4.41 -31.22
CA LYS A 207 -6.00 -3.51 -31.76
C LYS A 207 -4.59 -4.12 -31.77
N ALA A 208 -4.29 -5.07 -30.89
CA ALA A 208 -3.03 -5.82 -30.95
C ALA A 208 -2.94 -6.75 -32.18
N SER A 209 -4.10 -7.14 -32.72
CA SER A 209 -4.24 -7.98 -33.93
C SER A 209 -4.02 -7.17 -35.21
N ASP A 210 -4.48 -5.91 -35.21
CA ASP A 210 -4.33 -4.96 -36.33
C ASP A 210 -2.94 -4.32 -36.41
N ARG A 211 -1.91 -4.95 -35.82
CA ARG A 211 -0.50 -4.57 -36.07
C ARG A 211 0.01 -5.02 -37.45
N GLY A 212 -0.88 -5.49 -38.32
CA GLY A 212 -0.66 -5.60 -39.76
C GLY A 212 -0.70 -4.22 -40.44
N LEU A 213 0.44 -3.52 -40.32
CA LEU A 213 1.02 -2.40 -41.06
C LEU A 213 0.11 -1.53 -41.97
N ASN A 214 0.25 -0.20 -41.82
CA ASN A 214 0.23 0.89 -42.83
C ASN A 214 0.36 2.28 -42.14
N PRO A 215 0.79 3.39 -42.78
CA PRO A 215 1.04 3.57 -44.22
C PRO A 215 2.53 3.74 -44.59
N GLY A 216 2.97 2.96 -45.59
CA GLY A 216 4.26 3.09 -46.28
C GLY A 216 5.14 1.83 -46.31
N ASP A 217 4.54 0.67 -46.13
CA ASP A 217 5.22 -0.61 -45.94
C ASP A 217 5.88 -1.14 -47.25
N ALA A 218 7.01 -1.85 -47.25
CA ALA A 218 7.23 -3.11 -46.55
C ALA A 218 8.39 -3.11 -45.51
N GLY A 219 8.06 -3.54 -44.28
CA GLY A 219 8.99 -3.78 -43.17
C GLY A 219 9.02 -2.68 -42.11
N TYR A 220 8.02 -1.79 -42.06
CA TYR A 220 8.14 -0.53 -41.32
C TYR A 220 7.79 -0.66 -39.82
N ASP A 221 8.84 -0.76 -38.99
CA ASP A 221 8.81 -0.47 -37.55
C ASP A 221 9.71 0.74 -37.21
N PRO A 222 9.13 1.93 -36.91
CA PRO A 222 9.88 3.15 -36.62
C PRO A 222 10.62 3.15 -35.26
N PHE A 223 10.50 2.11 -34.45
CA PHE A 223 11.18 1.96 -33.14
C PHE A 223 12.16 0.78 -33.07
N SER A 224 12.36 0.06 -34.18
CA SER A 224 13.31 -1.05 -34.23
C SER A 224 14.75 -0.54 -33.98
N ARG A 225 15.39 -1.05 -32.92
CA ARG A 225 16.75 -0.65 -32.53
C ARG A 225 17.76 -1.21 -33.53
N ARG A 226 18.55 -0.33 -34.17
CA ARG A 226 19.72 -0.75 -34.96
C ARG A 226 20.78 -1.36 -34.04
N TRP A 227 21.23 -2.58 -34.33
CA TRP A 227 22.44 -3.11 -33.68
C TRP A 227 23.64 -2.21 -34.03
N THR A 228 24.32 -1.71 -33.01
CA THR A 228 25.57 -0.95 -33.15
C THR A 228 26.70 -1.79 -32.58
N ARG A 229 27.84 -1.87 -33.30
CA ARG A 229 29.09 -2.41 -32.73
C ARG A 229 29.79 -1.28 -31.99
N SER A 230 30.26 -1.52 -30.77
CA SER A 230 31.14 -0.57 -30.08
C SER A 230 32.44 -0.44 -30.89
N LYS A 231 32.77 0.78 -31.32
CA LYS A 231 34.11 1.11 -31.80
C LYS A 231 34.93 1.55 -30.60
N ASN A 232 35.86 0.72 -30.16
CA ASN A 232 36.87 1.15 -29.19
C ASN A 232 37.85 2.07 -29.92
N TYR A 233 37.92 3.35 -29.51
CA TYR A 233 38.85 4.36 -30.03
C TYR A 233 40.28 4.21 -29.47
N TYR A 234 40.71 2.98 -29.15
CA TYR A 234 42.08 2.72 -28.75
C TYR A 234 42.80 2.01 -29.89
N SER A 235 43.29 2.80 -30.83
CA SER A 235 44.31 2.36 -31.78
C SER A 235 45.62 2.32 -31.02
N ALA A 236 46.00 1.15 -30.49
CA ALA A 236 47.41 0.92 -30.20
C ALA A 236 48.15 1.09 -31.52
N LYS A 237 49.03 2.10 -31.56
CA LYS A 237 49.85 2.48 -32.72
C LYS A 237 50.55 1.22 -33.25
N GLN A 238 50.05 0.62 -34.33
CA GLN A 238 50.83 -0.30 -35.14
C GLN A 238 51.40 0.52 -36.29
N GLU A 239 52.72 0.65 -36.28
CA GLU A 239 53.47 1.24 -37.38
C GLU A 239 53.42 0.30 -38.60
N GLY A 240 53.02 0.85 -39.75
CA GLY A 240 53.37 0.31 -41.07
C GLY A 240 52.22 -0.05 -42.02
N GLY A 241 51.94 0.83 -42.99
CA GLY A 241 51.35 0.45 -44.30
C GLY A 241 50.31 1.43 -44.88
N PRO A 242 50.31 1.74 -46.19
CA PRO A 242 50.18 3.12 -46.66
C PRO A 242 48.80 3.54 -47.21
N THR A 243 48.49 4.83 -46.97
CA THR A 243 47.73 5.82 -47.76
C THR A 243 46.62 5.37 -48.74
N LYS A 244 45.46 6.06 -48.61
CA LYS A 244 44.98 7.08 -49.58
C LYS A 244 44.01 8.01 -48.86
N THR A 245 44.47 9.21 -48.49
CA THR A 245 44.25 10.50 -49.18
C THR A 245 42.79 10.89 -49.20
N ASP A 246 42.37 11.75 -48.27
CA ASP A 246 42.24 13.22 -48.45
C ASP A 246 40.81 13.54 -48.94
N ALA A 247 40.11 14.58 -48.53
CA ALA A 247 40.53 15.80 -47.88
C ALA A 247 39.41 16.32 -46.97
N GLU A 248 39.86 17.03 -45.94
CA GLU A 248 39.09 17.94 -45.11
C GLU A 248 38.33 18.98 -45.94
N GLU A 249 37.21 19.47 -45.43
CA GLU A 249 37.06 20.92 -45.34
C GLU A 249 36.12 21.34 -44.22
N THR A 250 36.44 22.50 -43.70
CA THR A 250 36.06 23.06 -42.40
C THR A 250 35.06 24.21 -42.62
N ALA A 251 34.40 24.60 -41.52
CA ALA A 251 33.88 25.95 -41.24
C ALA A 251 32.41 26.29 -41.61
N GLN A 252 31.62 26.41 -40.53
CA GLN A 252 30.73 27.52 -40.14
C GLN A 252 30.21 28.49 -41.23
N ALA A 253 28.89 28.70 -41.27
CA ALA A 253 28.24 29.90 -40.71
C ALA A 253 26.71 29.93 -40.97
N VAL A 254 26.05 30.68 -40.11
CA VAL A 254 24.61 30.93 -39.92
C VAL A 254 24.00 31.79 -41.05
N GLY A 255 22.71 31.60 -41.38
CA GLY A 255 21.91 32.66 -42.02
C GLY A 255 20.73 32.27 -42.92
N LYS A 256 19.58 32.02 -42.30
CA LYS A 256 18.17 32.35 -42.67
C LYS A 256 17.68 32.52 -44.13
N ASP A 257 16.50 31.91 -44.31
CA ASP A 257 15.25 32.39 -44.94
C ASP A 257 14.84 31.97 -46.37
N THR A 258 13.66 31.33 -46.39
CA THR A 258 12.55 31.40 -47.37
C THR A 258 12.57 30.59 -48.68
N ASN A 259 11.86 29.45 -48.64
CA ASN A 259 10.76 29.03 -49.53
C ASN A 259 10.59 29.75 -50.89
N LYS A 260 10.80 29.06 -52.01
CA LYS A 260 9.76 28.34 -52.80
C LYS A 260 10.28 27.86 -54.18
N GLU A 261 9.85 26.65 -54.53
CA GLU A 261 9.48 26.18 -55.88
C GLU A 261 10.58 26.01 -56.95
N GLY A 262 11.01 24.75 -57.09
CA GLY A 262 11.79 24.23 -58.23
C GLY A 262 11.60 22.72 -58.41
N LYS A 263 10.36 22.22 -58.33
CA LYS A 263 10.00 20.86 -58.75
C LYS A 263 10.04 20.79 -60.28
N ALA A 264 10.99 20.05 -60.87
CA ALA A 264 10.76 19.35 -62.15
C ALA A 264 11.93 18.47 -62.63
N MET A 265 13.17 18.60 -62.12
CA MET A 265 14.32 18.02 -62.82
C MET A 265 15.31 17.27 -61.92
N ALA A 266 14.79 16.46 -60.99
CA ALA A 266 15.59 15.55 -60.16
C ALA A 266 14.99 14.12 -60.07
N ASN A 267 14.00 13.79 -60.91
CA ASN A 267 13.29 12.50 -60.86
C ASN A 267 13.83 11.43 -61.84
N SER A 268 14.89 11.70 -62.61
CA SER A 268 15.41 10.73 -63.59
C SER A 268 16.82 10.20 -63.31
N ALA A 269 17.49 10.63 -62.23
CA ALA A 269 18.85 10.19 -61.89
C ALA A 269 18.96 9.32 -60.62
N GLN A 270 17.87 9.10 -59.87
CA GLN A 270 17.85 8.22 -58.69
C GLN A 270 17.37 6.79 -58.97
N VAL A 271 16.98 6.48 -60.21
CA VAL A 271 16.41 5.16 -60.56
C VAL A 271 17.48 4.12 -60.94
N ALA A 272 18.74 4.51 -61.15
CA ALA A 272 19.78 3.60 -61.69
C ALA A 272 20.91 3.19 -60.71
N ALA A 273 20.81 3.50 -59.42
CA ALA A 273 21.85 3.14 -58.43
C ALA A 273 21.30 2.64 -57.08
N GLY A 274 20.17 1.94 -57.08
CA GLY A 274 19.57 1.34 -55.87
C GLY A 274 19.62 -0.20 -55.82
N GLY A 275 20.19 -0.84 -56.84
CA GLY A 275 20.22 -2.29 -57.00
C GLY A 275 21.47 -2.96 -56.41
N ALA A 276 21.75 -2.75 -55.13
CA ALA A 276 22.66 -3.63 -54.37
C ALA A 276 22.51 -3.39 -52.87
N GLY A 277 21.88 -4.35 -52.18
CA GLY A 277 22.17 -4.62 -50.78
C GLY A 277 21.65 -3.61 -49.76
N LYS A 278 20.33 -3.63 -49.52
CA LYS A 278 19.82 -3.28 -48.18
C LYS A 278 18.74 -4.27 -47.76
N LEU A 279 19.15 -5.53 -47.70
CA LEU A 279 18.43 -6.53 -46.95
C LEU A 279 18.59 -6.18 -45.48
N ILE A 280 17.47 -5.86 -44.83
CA ILE A 280 17.37 -5.65 -43.39
C ILE A 280 17.68 -6.99 -42.76
N ASP A 281 18.94 -7.22 -42.39
CA ASP A 281 19.32 -8.44 -41.70
C ASP A 281 18.82 -8.34 -40.25
N THR A 282 17.62 -8.85 -40.01
CA THR A 282 17.01 -8.99 -38.67
C THR A 282 17.60 -10.16 -37.89
N ARG A 283 18.55 -10.90 -38.49
CA ARG A 283 19.29 -11.94 -37.80
C ARG A 283 20.34 -11.27 -36.91
N ALA A 284 20.32 -11.62 -35.62
CA ALA A 284 21.46 -11.38 -34.75
C ALA A 284 22.71 -11.91 -35.47
N PRO A 285 23.87 -11.23 -35.39
CA PRO A 285 25.14 -11.86 -35.74
C PRO A 285 25.35 -12.96 -34.72
N VAL A 286 24.71 -14.11 -34.95
CA VAL A 286 25.12 -15.37 -34.37
C VAL A 286 26.58 -15.52 -34.74
N ASP A 287 27.42 -15.78 -33.74
CA ASP A 287 28.80 -16.18 -33.96
C ASP A 287 28.81 -17.15 -35.13
N GLN A 288 29.47 -16.78 -36.23
CA GLN A 288 29.65 -17.68 -37.34
C GLN A 288 30.43 -18.88 -36.82
N GLY A 289 29.70 -19.95 -36.51
CA GLY A 289 30.15 -21.31 -36.28
C GLY A 289 31.45 -21.44 -35.48
N THR A 290 31.37 -21.43 -34.15
CA THR A 290 32.25 -22.35 -33.41
C THR A 290 31.61 -23.73 -33.50
N GLU A 291 31.88 -24.44 -34.61
CA GLU A 291 31.43 -25.83 -34.80
C GLU A 291 32.25 -26.77 -33.91
N SER A 292 31.95 -26.78 -32.60
CA SER A 292 32.67 -27.64 -31.65
C SER A 292 32.19 -29.09 -31.64
N ASN A 293 31.29 -29.50 -32.56
CA ASN A 293 30.66 -30.82 -32.57
C ASN A 293 30.52 -31.42 -33.99
N SER A 294 31.60 -31.43 -34.77
CA SER A 294 31.63 -31.95 -36.15
C SER A 294 31.48 -33.48 -36.26
N LEU A 295 31.59 -34.22 -35.15
CA LEU A 295 31.65 -35.69 -35.14
C LEU A 295 30.30 -36.39 -34.90
N HIS A 296 29.20 -35.64 -34.75
CA HIS A 296 27.87 -36.20 -34.43
C HIS A 296 26.74 -35.63 -35.31
N ASN A 297 26.95 -35.56 -36.64
CA ASN A 297 25.87 -35.34 -37.60
C ASN A 297 25.37 -36.69 -38.13
N PHE A 298 24.45 -37.33 -37.41
CA PHE A 298 23.66 -38.42 -37.99
C PHE A 298 22.53 -37.79 -38.82
N ASP A 299 22.53 -38.07 -40.12
CA ASP A 299 21.50 -37.56 -41.04
C ASP A 299 20.21 -38.39 -40.89
N LEU A 300 19.42 -38.05 -39.88
CA LEU A 300 18.12 -38.67 -39.64
C LEU A 300 17.08 -38.01 -40.55
N ARG A 301 16.67 -38.72 -41.60
CA ARG A 301 15.56 -38.31 -42.46
C ARG A 301 14.21 -38.39 -41.73
N ILE A 302 13.88 -37.36 -40.97
CA ILE A 302 12.57 -37.20 -40.34
C ILE A 302 11.66 -36.43 -41.31
N SER A 303 10.57 -37.04 -41.76
CA SER A 303 9.59 -36.36 -42.62
C SER A 303 8.71 -35.40 -41.82
N LEU A 304 8.72 -34.12 -42.19
CA LEU A 304 7.95 -33.05 -41.54
C LEU A 304 6.63 -32.71 -42.25
N THR A 305 6.29 -33.44 -43.32
CA THR A 305 5.08 -33.19 -44.14
C THR A 305 3.79 -33.22 -43.32
N ARG A 306 3.72 -34.08 -42.29
CA ARG A 306 2.58 -34.14 -41.38
C ARG A 306 2.47 -32.88 -40.51
N LEU A 307 3.60 -32.29 -40.10
CA LEU A 307 3.67 -31.06 -39.32
C LEU A 307 3.29 -29.84 -40.16
N GLU A 308 3.66 -29.82 -41.42
CA GLU A 308 3.28 -28.74 -42.36
C GLU A 308 1.75 -28.62 -42.51
N GLY A 309 1.03 -29.75 -42.55
CA GLY A 309 -0.44 -29.76 -42.55
C GLY A 309 -1.09 -29.13 -41.30
N PHE A 310 -0.36 -29.03 -40.19
CA PHE A 310 -0.80 -28.38 -38.95
C PHE A 310 -0.20 -26.98 -38.75
N GLY A 311 0.41 -26.37 -39.77
CA GLY A 311 1.05 -25.05 -39.69
C GLY A 311 2.52 -25.08 -39.25
N GLY A 312 3.19 -26.21 -39.44
CA GLY A 312 4.60 -26.40 -39.10
C GLY A 312 4.87 -26.40 -37.60
N ALA A 313 6.12 -26.13 -37.21
CA ALA A 313 6.56 -26.14 -35.80
C ALA A 313 5.79 -25.14 -34.90
N TYR A 314 5.27 -24.05 -35.48
CA TYR A 314 4.57 -23.01 -34.74
C TYR A 314 3.04 -23.09 -34.84
N GLY A 315 2.50 -23.96 -35.70
CA GLY A 315 1.08 -23.97 -36.02
C GLY A 315 0.17 -24.27 -34.82
N ALA A 316 0.57 -25.20 -33.95
CA ALA A 316 -0.17 -25.49 -32.71
C ALA A 316 -0.20 -24.27 -31.76
N THR A 317 0.92 -23.56 -31.64
CA THR A 317 1.01 -22.34 -30.81
C THR A 317 0.20 -21.19 -31.40
N MET A 318 0.23 -21.02 -32.72
CA MET A 318 -0.56 -20.01 -33.43
C MET A 318 -2.06 -20.30 -33.32
N ALA A 319 -2.48 -21.55 -33.47
CA ALA A 319 -3.87 -21.97 -33.30
C ALA A 319 -4.36 -21.76 -31.86
N PHE A 320 -3.52 -22.04 -30.86
CA PHE A 320 -3.82 -21.75 -29.46
C PHE A 320 -3.98 -20.24 -29.22
N LEU A 321 -3.07 -19.42 -29.74
CA LEU A 321 -3.12 -17.96 -29.61
C LEU A 321 -4.35 -17.38 -30.30
N ASP A 322 -4.67 -17.79 -31.52
CA ASP A 322 -5.87 -17.36 -32.26
C ASP A 322 -7.16 -17.75 -31.52
N ARG A 323 -7.24 -18.99 -31.01
CA ARG A 323 -8.37 -19.44 -30.20
C ARG A 323 -8.49 -18.64 -28.90
N LYS A 324 -7.38 -18.43 -28.18
CA LYS A 324 -7.33 -17.62 -26.96
C LYS A 324 -7.82 -16.21 -27.23
N GLN A 325 -7.33 -15.58 -28.29
CA GLN A 325 -7.69 -14.24 -28.72
C GLN A 325 -9.19 -14.13 -29.09
N LYS A 326 -9.75 -15.11 -29.79
CA LYS A 326 -11.20 -15.18 -30.07
C LYS A 326 -12.04 -15.29 -28.79
N ILE A 327 -11.59 -16.10 -27.84
CA ILE A 327 -12.27 -16.26 -26.55
C ILE A 327 -12.16 -14.98 -25.72
N GLU A 328 -10.98 -14.37 -25.66
CA GLU A 328 -10.70 -13.12 -24.96
C GLU A 328 -11.49 -11.94 -25.54
N ALA A 329 -11.58 -11.83 -26.86
CA ALA A 329 -12.40 -10.83 -27.54
C ALA A 329 -13.90 -11.07 -27.25
N LYS A 330 -14.35 -12.32 -27.23
CA LYS A 330 -15.75 -12.65 -26.95
C LYS A 330 -16.13 -12.39 -25.49
N ILE A 331 -15.28 -12.74 -24.53
CA ILE A 331 -15.59 -12.64 -23.10
C ILE A 331 -15.21 -11.26 -22.53
N GLY A 332 -14.23 -10.59 -23.12
CA GLY A 332 -13.72 -9.30 -22.65
C GLY A 332 -12.91 -9.41 -21.36
N CYS A 333 -12.36 -10.58 -21.05
CA CYS A 333 -11.41 -10.75 -19.96
C CYS A 333 -10.26 -11.63 -20.41
N ARG A 334 -9.07 -11.40 -19.83
CA ARG A 334 -7.89 -12.23 -20.07
C ARG A 334 -8.18 -13.68 -19.67
N VAL A 335 -7.97 -14.62 -20.58
CA VAL A 335 -8.02 -16.04 -20.28
C VAL A 335 -6.74 -16.38 -19.52
N PRO A 336 -6.83 -16.91 -18.29
CA PRO A 336 -5.66 -17.35 -17.56
C PRO A 336 -4.85 -18.34 -18.41
N GLU A 337 -3.55 -18.09 -18.53
CA GLU A 337 -2.64 -18.96 -19.29
C GLU A 337 -2.38 -20.29 -18.56
N ASN A 338 -2.72 -20.35 -17.28
CA ASN A 338 -2.62 -21.52 -16.43
C ASN A 338 -3.99 -21.88 -15.85
N ASP A 339 -4.26 -23.17 -15.80
CA ASP A 339 -5.51 -23.77 -15.29
C ASP A 339 -5.65 -23.65 -13.77
N GLY A 340 -4.75 -22.90 -13.10
CA GLY A 340 -4.67 -22.75 -11.64
C GLY A 340 -4.28 -24.01 -10.89
N ARG A 341 -4.01 -25.11 -11.60
CA ARG A 341 -3.56 -26.40 -11.05
C ARG A 341 -2.05 -26.50 -11.16
N ASN A 342 -1.38 -26.87 -10.07
CA ASN A 342 0.01 -27.28 -10.12
C ASN A 342 0.08 -28.61 -10.88
N HIS A 343 0.56 -28.57 -12.12
CA HIS A 343 0.85 -29.76 -12.89
C HIS A 343 2.26 -30.25 -12.50
N PRO A 344 2.40 -31.34 -11.73
CA PRO A 344 3.68 -31.78 -11.19
C PRO A 344 4.67 -32.27 -12.26
N LEU A 345 4.22 -32.43 -13.51
CA LEU A 345 4.95 -33.08 -14.60
C LEU A 345 5.21 -32.18 -15.82
N THR A 346 4.69 -30.95 -15.86
CA THR A 346 4.90 -30.05 -17.00
C THR A 346 5.82 -28.90 -16.63
N LEU A 347 7.04 -28.95 -17.18
CA LEU A 347 8.02 -27.88 -17.05
C LEU A 347 7.45 -26.64 -17.75
N SER A 348 7.15 -25.58 -16.99
CA SER A 348 6.58 -24.36 -17.58
C SER A 348 7.56 -23.75 -18.58
N VAL A 349 7.06 -23.05 -19.61
CA VAL A 349 7.91 -22.38 -20.59
C VAL A 349 8.87 -21.38 -19.92
N GLY A 350 8.45 -20.77 -18.79
CA GLY A 350 9.30 -19.91 -17.97
C GLY A 350 10.44 -20.66 -17.29
N ASP A 351 10.18 -21.85 -16.76
CA ASP A 351 11.22 -22.68 -16.13
C ASP A 351 12.20 -23.27 -17.15
N TYR A 352 11.71 -23.60 -18.35
CA TYR A 352 12.58 -24.02 -19.45
C TYR A 352 13.53 -22.89 -19.85
N LYS A 353 13.01 -21.66 -19.99
CA LYS A 353 13.83 -20.49 -20.32
C LYS A 353 14.86 -20.16 -19.24
N ARG A 354 14.48 -20.24 -17.95
CA ARG A 354 15.43 -20.08 -16.83
C ARG A 354 16.53 -21.13 -16.84
N ARG A 355 16.18 -22.41 -17.02
CA ARG A 355 17.17 -23.50 -17.08
C ARG A 355 18.09 -23.42 -18.30
N ARG A 356 17.62 -22.80 -19.38
CA ARG A 356 18.40 -22.57 -20.61
C ARG A 356 19.12 -21.22 -20.66
N GLY A 357 18.98 -20.36 -19.66
CA GLY A 357 19.59 -19.02 -19.65
C GLY A 357 19.05 -18.08 -20.74
N LEU A 358 17.80 -18.26 -21.15
CA LEU A 358 17.14 -17.48 -22.22
C LEU A 358 16.32 -16.28 -21.68
N LEU A 359 16.47 -15.94 -20.40
CA LEU A 359 15.74 -14.88 -19.70
C LEU A 359 16.70 -13.88 -19.07
#